data_AF-A0A524B5D5-F1
#
_entry.id   AF-A0A524B5D5-F1
#
_cell.length_a   1.000
_cell.length_b   1.000
_cell.length_c   1.000
_cell.angle_alpha   90.00
_cell.angle_beta   90.00
_cell.angle_gamma   90.00
#
_symmetry.space_group_name_H-M   'P 1'
#
loop_
_entity.id
_entity.type
_entity.pdbx_description
1 polymer ?
#
loop_
_entity_poly.entity_id
_entity_poly.type
_entity_poly.pdbx_seq_one_letter_code
_entity_poly.pdbx_strand_id
1 'polypeptide(L)'
;MRTVPTVNGVAAVPSGPLGPHDLAVLRVLVDNRGRVIGRSELARRAGLTELNHRRCDSILVTLRRSLGATAIRTVRGRGWMLDPDTIAVAIALLTH
;
A
#
# COMPACT_ATOMS: atom_id res chain seq x y z
N MET A 1 6.70 -13.22 28.51
CA MET A 1 6.65 -13.51 27.05
C MET A 1 5.81 -12.45 26.35
N ARG A 2 6.44 -11.38 25.84
CA ARG A 2 5.84 -10.43 24.89
C ARG A 2 6.98 -9.95 24.01
N THR A 3 7.01 -10.40 22.75
CA THR A 3 7.98 -9.93 21.77
C THR A 3 7.51 -8.56 21.28
N VAL A 4 8.30 -7.54 21.59
CA VAL A 4 8.22 -6.20 21.01
C VAL A 4 8.67 -6.33 19.54
N PRO A 5 7.88 -5.93 18.53
CA PRO A 5 8.42 -5.80 17.20
C PRO A 5 9.35 -4.59 17.21
N THR A 6 10.64 -4.85 17.04
CA THR A 6 11.63 -3.85 16.64
C THR A 6 11.18 -3.27 15.32
N VAL A 7 10.46 -2.15 15.36
CA VAL A 7 10.22 -1.32 14.18
C VAL A 7 11.56 -0.68 13.83
N ASN A 8 12.36 -1.39 13.03
CA ASN A 8 13.64 -0.89 12.55
C ASN A 8 13.34 0.33 11.66
N GLY A 9 13.54 1.49 12.27
CA GLY A 9 13.37 2.80 11.66
C GLY A 9 14.42 3.02 10.58
N VAL A 10 14.01 2.78 9.35
CA VAL A 10 14.16 3.77 8.30
C VAL A 10 12.77 3.89 7.69
N ALA A 11 11.99 4.85 8.18
CA ALA A 11 10.94 5.42 7.34
C ALA A 11 11.69 6.01 6.15
N ALA A 12 11.76 5.25 5.05
CA ALA A 12 12.29 5.77 3.81
C ALA A 12 11.47 7.02 3.51
N VAL A 13 12.11 8.19 3.62
CA VAL A 13 11.46 9.45 3.29
C VAL A 13 10.94 9.27 1.86
N PRO A 14 9.63 9.45 1.62
CA PRO A 14 9.04 9.18 0.31
C PRO A 14 9.78 10.01 -0.72
N SER A 15 10.39 9.36 -1.71
CA SER A 15 11.25 10.03 -2.70
C SER A 15 10.45 10.85 -3.74
N GLY A 16 9.22 11.24 -3.42
CA GLY A 16 8.33 12.06 -4.22
C GLY A 16 6.95 12.23 -3.58
N PRO A 17 6.21 13.30 -3.90
CA PRO A 17 4.86 13.51 -3.38
C PRO A 17 3.92 12.39 -3.87
N LEU A 18 3.19 11.78 -2.93
CA LEU A 18 2.12 10.84 -3.27
C LEU A 18 0.95 11.62 -3.89
N GLY A 19 0.53 11.23 -5.09
CA GLY A 19 -0.62 11.83 -5.73
C GLY A 19 -1.94 11.38 -5.12
N PRO A 20 -3.07 12.01 -5.49
CA PRO A 20 -4.40 11.65 -4.98
C PRO A 20 -4.77 10.17 -5.21
N HIS A 21 -4.35 9.62 -6.35
CA HIS A 21 -4.57 8.21 -6.68
C HIS A 21 -3.70 7.25 -5.86
N ASP A 22 -2.47 7.65 -5.52
CA ASP A 22 -1.59 6.86 -4.65
C ASP A 22 -2.19 6.76 -3.25
N LEU A 23 -2.66 7.90 -2.72
CA LEU A 23 -3.35 7.97 -1.43
C LEU A 23 -4.66 7.17 -1.44
N ALA A 24 -5.43 7.21 -2.53
CA ALA A 24 -6.66 6.41 -2.66
C ALA A 24 -6.36 4.90 -2.61
N VAL A 25 -5.34 4.43 -3.34
CA VAL A 25 -4.91 3.02 -3.31
C VAL A 25 -4.40 2.64 -1.93
N LEU A 26 -3.59 3.50 -1.31
CA LEU A 26 -3.06 3.29 0.04
C LEU A 26 -4.19 3.15 1.06
N ARG A 27 -5.20 4.03 0.99
CA ARG A 27 -6.38 3.98 1.87
C ARG A 27 -7.14 2.67 1.71
N VAL A 28 -7.36 2.19 0.49
CA VAL A 28 -8.01 0.89 0.26
C VAL A 28 -7.21 -0.26 0.86
N LEU A 29 -5.88 -0.23 0.73
CA LEU A 29 -5.00 -1.25 1.32
C LEU A 29 -5.05 -1.24 2.86
N VAL A 30 -5.11 -0.06 3.49
CA VAL A 30 -5.23 0.12 4.94
C VAL A 30 -6.62 -0.32 5.45
N ASP A 31 -7.69 0.04 4.74
CA ASP A 31 -9.06 -0.35 5.06
C ASP A 31 -9.23 -1.87 5.00
N ASN A 32 -8.46 -2.54 4.15
CA ASN A 32 -8.45 -4.00 3.98
C ASN A 32 -7.17 -4.64 4.51
N ARG A 33 -6.55 -4.02 5.51
CA ARG A 33 -5.36 -4.55 6.19
C ARG A 33 -5.52 -6.02 6.57
N GLY A 34 -4.50 -6.82 6.29
CA GLY A 34 -4.51 -8.27 6.54
C GLY A 34 -5.39 -9.10 5.59
N ARG A 35 -6.00 -8.49 4.56
CA ARG A 35 -6.75 -9.20 3.51
C ARG A 35 -6.08 -9.03 2.16
N VAL A 36 -6.27 -10.03 1.30
CA VAL A 36 -5.82 -9.99 -0.10
C VAL A 36 -6.89 -9.29 -0.93
N ILE A 37 -6.53 -8.19 -1.57
CA ILE A 37 -7.37 -7.48 -2.53
C ILE A 37 -6.88 -7.75 -3.96
N GLY A 38 -7.81 -8.18 -4.82
CA GLY A 38 -7.57 -8.36 -6.25
C GLY A 38 -7.49 -7.04 -7.02
N ARG A 39 -6.95 -7.10 -8.24
CA ARG A 39 -6.74 -5.91 -9.08
C ARG A 39 -8.00 -5.14 -9.40
N SER A 40 -9.06 -5.81 -9.83
CA SER A 40 -10.33 -5.16 -10.16
C SER A 40 -11.00 -4.55 -8.92
N GLU A 41 -10.89 -5.21 -7.77
CA GLU A 41 -11.41 -4.69 -6.50
C GLU A 41 -10.62 -3.45 -6.03
N LEU A 42 -9.29 -3.49 -6.14
CA LEU A 42 -8.43 -2.36 -5.81
C LEU A 42 -8.75 -1.15 -6.69
N ALA A 43 -8.83 -1.37 -8.00
CA ALA A 43 -9.15 -0.33 -8.96
C ALA A 43 -10.53 0.27 -8.69
N ARG A 44 -11.56 -0.57 -8.47
CA ARG A 44 -12.92 -0.11 -8.18
C ARG A 44 -12.98 0.77 -6.93
N ARG A 45 -12.37 0.31 -5.83
CA ARG A 45 -12.42 1.04 -4.55
C ARG A 45 -11.56 2.30 -4.54
N ALA A 46 -10.45 2.30 -5.27
CA ALA A 46 -9.58 3.45 -5.40
C ALA A 46 -10.07 4.47 -6.45
N GLY A 47 -11.22 4.21 -7.12
CA GLY A 47 -11.74 5.07 -8.18
C GLY A 47 -10.89 5.05 -9.44
N LEU A 48 -10.12 3.98 -9.67
CA LEU A 48 -9.24 3.77 -10.82
C LEU A 48 -9.89 2.88 -11.89
N THR A 49 -11.18 2.58 -11.82
CA THR A 49 -11.86 1.66 -12.76
C THR A 49 -11.74 2.09 -14.21
N GLU A 50 -11.78 3.40 -14.46
CA GLU A 50 -11.61 4.02 -15.79
C GLU A 50 -10.14 4.21 -16.17
N LEU A 51 -9.22 3.95 -15.23
CA LEU A 51 -7.79 4.14 -15.43
C LEU A 51 -7.14 2.81 -15.83
N ASN A 52 -6.30 2.89 -16.87
CA ASN A 52 -5.55 1.76 -17.42
C ASN A 52 -4.91 0.92 -16.30
N HIS A 53 -5.01 -0.41 -16.38
CA HIS A 53 -4.41 -1.36 -15.43
C HIS A 53 -2.95 -1.07 -15.11
N ARG A 54 -2.18 -0.57 -16.10
CA ARG A 54 -0.78 -0.16 -15.90
C ARG A 54 -0.60 0.90 -14.82
N ARG A 55 -1.57 1.79 -14.64
CA ARG A 55 -1.53 2.86 -13.63
C ARG A 55 -1.61 2.28 -12.22
N CYS A 56 -2.42 1.24 -12.00
CA CYS A 56 -2.44 0.53 -10.72
C CYS A 56 -1.08 -0.08 -10.39
N ASP A 57 -0.43 -0.75 -11.36
CA ASP A 57 0.89 -1.33 -11.15
C ASP A 57 1.95 -0.25 -10.88
N SER A 58 1.91 0.89 -11.59
CA SER A 58 2.78 2.04 -11.31
C SER A 58 2.58 2.62 -9.90
N ILE A 59 1.33 2.82 -9.46
CA ILE A 59 1.01 3.29 -8.11
C ILE A 59 1.56 2.31 -7.06
N LEU A 60 1.38 1.01 -7.25
CA LEU A 60 1.92 -0.01 -6.34
C LEU A 60 3.45 0.02 -6.26
N VAL A 61 4.15 0.31 -7.37
CA VAL A 61 5.61 0.48 -7.38
C VAL A 61 6.00 1.73 -6.59
N THR A 62 5.30 2.86 -6.77
CA THR A 62 5.53 4.09 -6.01
C THR A 62 5.30 3.87 -4.51
N LEU A 63 4.18 3.25 -4.13
CA LEU A 63 3.87 2.94 -2.74
C LEU A 63 4.91 2.04 -2.09
N ARG A 64 5.43 1.03 -2.81
CA ARG A 64 6.55 0.20 -2.30
C ARG A 64 7.84 0.98 -2.09
N ARG A 65 8.11 2.01 -2.90
CA ARG A 65 9.28 2.86 -2.69
C ARG A 65 9.12 3.75 -1.46
N SER A 66 7.91 4.25 -1.21
CA SER A 66 7.62 5.12 -0.07
C SER A 66 7.48 4.37 1.26
N LEU A 67 6.88 3.17 1.25
CA LEU A 67 6.64 2.37 2.47
C LEU A 67 7.74 1.34 2.76
N GLY A 68 8.53 0.98 1.73
CA GLY A 68 9.47 -0.14 1.77
C GLY A 68 9.04 -1.30 0.88
N ALA A 69 10.02 -1.99 0.31
CA ALA A 69 9.79 -3.05 -0.69
C ALA A 69 8.92 -4.22 -0.16
N THR A 70 8.95 -4.45 1.15
CA THR A 70 8.20 -5.52 1.83
C THR A 70 6.81 -5.09 2.30
N ALA A 71 6.45 -3.81 2.21
CA ALA A 71 5.18 -3.28 2.72
C ALA A 71 3.96 -3.84 1.99
N ILE A 72 4.07 -4.11 0.69
CA ILE A 72 2.97 -4.66 -0.11
C ILE A 72 3.36 -6.04 -0.63
N ARG A 73 2.76 -7.06 -0.05
CA ARG A 73 2.95 -8.46 -0.43
C ARG A 73 2.08 -8.81 -1.63
N THR A 74 2.72 -9.29 -2.70
CA THR A 74 2.02 -9.83 -3.87
C THR A 74 1.60 -11.28 -3.61
N VAL A 75 0.31 -11.56 -3.69
CA VAL A 75 -0.25 -12.91 -3.65
C VAL A 75 -0.58 -13.33 -5.07
N ARG A 76 0.29 -14.17 -5.66
CA ARG A 76 0.22 -14.59 -7.06
C ARG A 76 -1.17 -15.15 -7.39
N GLY A 77 -1.78 -14.61 -8.46
CA GLY A 77 -3.12 -15.02 -8.92
C GLY A 77 -4.29 -14.52 -8.07
N ARG A 78 -4.06 -13.86 -6.93
CA ARG A 78 -5.14 -13.32 -6.08
C ARG A 78 -5.11 -11.81 -5.95
N GLY A 79 -3.94 -11.19 -5.86
CA GLY A 79 -3.81 -9.73 -5.74
C GLY A 79 -2.71 -9.31 -4.79
N TRP A 80 -2.98 -8.30 -3.96
CA TRP A 80 -2.02 -7.71 -3.03
C TRP A 80 -2.58 -7.60 -1.63
N MET A 81 -1.67 -7.61 -0.66
CA MET A 81 -1.97 -7.46 0.75
C MET A 81 -0.97 -6.48 1.37
N LEU A 82 -1.48 -5.59 2.23
CA LEU A 82 -0.62 -4.75 3.05
C LEU A 82 -0.03 -5.58 4.19
N ASP A 83 1.27 -5.46 4.37
CA ASP A 83 1.98 -6.16 5.43
C ASP A 83 1.63 -5.56 6.80
N PRO A 84 1.29 -6.38 7.81
CA PRO A 84 0.83 -5.90 9.11
C PRO A 84 1.81 -4.95 9.80
N ASP A 85 3.11 -5.19 9.67
CA ASP A 85 4.15 -4.37 10.29
C ASP A 85 4.22 -2.95 9.69
N THR A 86 3.68 -2.75 8.48
CA THR A 86 3.71 -1.46 7.76
C THR A 86 2.41 -0.67 7.85
N ILE A 87 1.36 -1.23 8.47
CA ILE A 87 0.05 -0.56 8.61
C ILE A 87 0.19 0.80 9.31
N ALA A 88 0.96 0.86 10.40
CA ALA A 88 1.14 2.10 11.16
C ALA A 88 1.77 3.23 10.31
N VAL A 89 2.78 2.87 9.49
CA VAL A 89 3.44 3.81 8.58
C VAL A 89 2.48 4.24 7.46
N ALA A 90 1.72 3.30 6.90
CA ALA A 90 0.72 3.60 5.88
C ALA A 90 -0.36 4.56 6.38
N ILE A 91 -0.84 4.41 7.62
CA ILE A 91 -1.80 5.33 8.24
C ILE A 91 -1.19 6.72 8.43
N ALA A 92 0.08 6.80 8.87
CA ALA A 92 0.77 8.07 9.05
C ALA A 92 0.86 8.86 7.73
N LEU A 93 1.11 8.18 6.60
CA LEU A 93 1.15 8.81 5.28
C LEU A 93 -0.21 9.30 4.76
N LEU A 94 -1.33 8.75 5.25
CA LEU A 94 -2.67 9.22 4.89
C LEU A 94 -3.12 10.46 5.69
N THR A 95 -2.43 10.76 6.77
CA THR A 95 -2.76 11.87 7.68
C THR A 95 -1.98 13.15 7.33
N HIS A 96 -0.95 13.02 6.49
CA HIS A 96 -0.12 14.12 5.99
C HIS A 96 -0.63 14.65 4.65
#